data_AF-A0A350AC22-F1
#
_entry.id   AF-A0A350AC22-F1
#
_cell.length_a   1.000
_cell.length_b   1.000
_cell.length_c   1.000
_cell.angle_alpha   90.00
_cell.angle_beta   90.00
_cell.angle_gamma   90.00
#
_symmetry.space_group_name_H-M   'P 1'
#
loop_
_entity.id
_entity.type
_entity.pdbx_description
1 polymer ?
#
loop_
_entity_poly.entity_id
_entity_poly.type
_entity_poly.pdbx_seq_one_letter_code
_entity_poly.pdbx_strand_id
1 'polypeptide(L)'
;EEGMEVVAVGRLTTFPGQSRYQMVIEDMSPAGLGALMAMLEKRRATLQAEGLFAAERKRPLPYLPEVIGVVTSPSGAVIRDILHRLSDRFPRQVVVWPVAVQGKDCAAQVARAIQGFNALPAGGPVPRPDLLIVARGGGSVEDLWGFNEEIVVRAAAASQIPLISAVGHETDTTLIDYASDKRAPTPTAAAEMAVPVRAELLGWTADQGARLVRAATGHLGQRGQRLRDLARALPRPVSLVEGPRQRLDAAQDRLPRALTAGVERRGAALARTAGGLRPAMLLGLTREARQKWQASGVRLLPALQRLTISRQEMLARRADRLNAAPLRERLKREAREVMRLSARLDEAFARATGARRERLHALDRLRETMGYRATLARGYAVVRAEGQLVTTAAQAAEAGLLEIEFADARLAALPSATTASAAPRGRKSAKSEPPPEQGTLL
;
A
#
# COMPACT_ATOMS: atom_id res chain seq x y z
N GLU A 1 -61.53 -51.37 -94.19
CA GLU A 1 -61.02 -51.26 -95.58
C GLU A 1 -61.37 -52.55 -96.32
N GLU A 2 -61.59 -52.50 -97.64
CA GLU A 2 -61.74 -53.72 -98.43
C GLU A 2 -60.45 -54.56 -98.32
N GLY A 3 -60.56 -55.78 -97.78
CA GLY A 3 -59.43 -56.69 -97.56
C GLY A 3 -58.92 -56.82 -96.11
N MET A 4 -59.53 -56.15 -95.13
CA MET A 4 -59.14 -56.27 -93.72
C MET A 4 -59.67 -57.58 -93.10
N GLU A 5 -58.76 -58.46 -92.68
CA GLU A 5 -59.10 -59.65 -91.90
C GLU A 5 -59.51 -59.25 -90.49
N VAL A 6 -60.74 -59.60 -90.09
CA VAL A 6 -61.30 -59.30 -88.77
C VAL A 6 -61.79 -60.58 -88.11
N VAL A 7 -61.55 -60.68 -86.80
CA VAL A 7 -62.18 -61.67 -85.93
C VAL A 7 -63.41 -61.01 -85.33
N ALA A 8 -64.58 -61.39 -85.84
CA ALA A 8 -65.87 -60.96 -85.33
C ALA A 8 -66.47 -62.04 -84.43
N VAL A 9 -66.91 -61.66 -83.23
CA VAL A 9 -67.66 -62.50 -82.30
C VAL A 9 -69.10 -62.00 -82.29
N GLY A 10 -70.06 -62.90 -82.46
CA GLY A 10 -71.46 -62.51 -82.59
C GLY A 10 -72.40 -63.69 -82.71
N ARG A 11 -73.69 -63.40 -82.91
CA ARG A 11 -74.74 -64.42 -83.03
C ARG A 11 -75.21 -64.54 -84.48
N LEU A 12 -75.34 -65.77 -84.97
CA LEU A 12 -75.96 -66.04 -86.26
C LEU A 12 -77.49 -66.01 -86.11
N THR A 13 -78.15 -65.21 -86.93
CA THR A 13 -79.62 -65.13 -87.02
C THR A 13 -80.06 -65.44 -88.45
N THR A 14 -81.24 -66.02 -88.60
CA THR A 14 -81.82 -66.36 -89.90
C THR A 14 -83.01 -65.47 -90.22
N PHE A 15 -83.12 -65.01 -91.46
CA PHE A 15 -84.31 -64.30 -91.92
C PHE A 15 -85.46 -65.31 -92.17
N PRO A 16 -86.59 -65.24 -91.45
CA PRO A 16 -87.69 -66.18 -91.68
C PRO A 16 -88.23 -66.04 -93.10
N GLY A 17 -88.23 -67.12 -93.89
CA GLY A 17 -88.77 -67.17 -95.25
C GLY A 17 -87.75 -67.01 -96.40
N GLN A 18 -86.48 -66.68 -96.11
CA GLN A 18 -85.39 -66.71 -97.08
C GLN A 18 -84.19 -67.42 -96.45
N SER A 19 -83.57 -68.38 -97.14
CA SER A 19 -82.41 -69.15 -96.67
C SER A 19 -81.11 -68.33 -96.60
N ARG A 20 -81.17 -67.15 -95.98
CA ARG A 20 -80.07 -66.21 -95.79
C ARG A 20 -79.74 -66.12 -94.30
N TYR A 21 -78.50 -66.45 -93.98
CA TYR A 21 -77.93 -66.30 -92.65
C TYR A 21 -77.30 -64.91 -92.54
N GLN A 22 -77.59 -64.19 -91.46
CA GLN A 22 -76.95 -62.91 -91.12
C GLN A 22 -76.27 -63.04 -89.75
N MET A 23 -75.05 -62.54 -89.61
CA MET A 23 -74.34 -62.53 -88.34
C MET A 23 -74.45 -61.14 -87.72
N VAL A 24 -75.01 -61.05 -86.52
CA VAL A 24 -75.04 -59.83 -85.72
C VAL A 24 -73.76 -59.80 -84.88
N ILE A 25 -72.88 -58.85 -85.17
CA ILE A 25 -71.56 -58.73 -84.54
C ILE A 25 -71.72 -58.03 -83.18
N GLU A 26 -71.25 -58.68 -82.11
CA GLU A 26 -71.24 -58.12 -80.75
C GLU A 26 -69.87 -57.51 -80.41
N ASP A 27 -68.79 -58.09 -80.92
CA ASP A 27 -67.42 -57.58 -80.78
C ASP A 27 -66.64 -57.84 -82.08
N MET A 28 -65.81 -56.87 -82.49
CA MET A 28 -65.05 -56.93 -83.74
C MET A 28 -63.63 -56.45 -83.48
N SER A 29 -62.67 -57.34 -83.67
CA SER A 29 -61.25 -57.04 -83.53
C SER A 29 -60.49 -57.38 -84.82
N PRO A 30 -59.49 -56.58 -85.24
CA PRO A 30 -58.66 -56.93 -86.40
C PRO A 30 -57.84 -58.20 -86.13
N ALA A 31 -57.78 -59.12 -87.10
CA ALA A 31 -57.01 -60.36 -86.99
C ALA A 31 -55.49 -60.04 -86.96
N GLY A 32 -54.75 -60.59 -85.98
CA GLY A 32 -53.28 -60.47 -85.90
C GLY A 32 -52.72 -59.62 -84.75
N LEU A 33 -53.49 -58.66 -84.21
CA LEU A 33 -53.06 -57.81 -83.08
C LEU A 33 -52.76 -58.62 -81.80
N GLY A 34 -53.54 -59.66 -81.51
CA GLY A 34 -53.34 -60.52 -80.34
C GLY A 34 -51.99 -61.27 -80.35
N ALA A 35 -51.54 -61.71 -81.53
CA ALA A 35 -50.25 -62.38 -81.67
C ALA A 35 -49.08 -61.40 -81.48
N LEU A 36 -49.18 -60.20 -82.05
CA LEU A 36 -48.19 -59.14 -81.87
C LEU A 36 -48.12 -58.69 -80.40
N MET A 37 -49.25 -58.49 -79.74
CA MET A 37 -49.28 -58.14 -78.31
C MET A 37 -48.68 -59.24 -77.44
N ALA A 38 -48.95 -60.52 -77.73
CA ALA A 38 -48.31 -61.64 -77.03
C ALA A 38 -46.79 -61.68 -77.24
N MET A 39 -46.30 -61.38 -78.46
CA MET A 39 -44.87 -61.26 -78.75
C MET A 39 -44.22 -60.09 -78.00
N LEU A 40 -44.90 -58.94 -77.92
CA LEU A 40 -44.43 -57.76 -77.21
C LEU A 40 -44.34 -58.01 -75.70
N GLU A 41 -45.37 -58.63 -75.11
CA GLU A 41 -45.41 -58.96 -73.69
C GLU A 41 -44.33 -59.99 -73.32
N LYS A 42 -44.12 -61.01 -74.16
CA LYS A 42 -43.02 -61.97 -74.00
C LYS A 42 -41.64 -61.28 -74.05
N ARG A 43 -41.44 -60.36 -74.99
CA ARG A 43 -40.18 -59.57 -75.07
C ARG A 43 -40.02 -58.67 -73.86
N ARG A 44 -41.07 -57.98 -73.43
CA ARG A 44 -41.07 -57.12 -72.25
C ARG A 44 -40.61 -57.91 -71.03
N ALA A 45 -41.22 -59.07 -70.78
CA ALA A 45 -40.87 -59.93 -69.65
C ALA A 45 -39.39 -60.39 -69.72
N THR A 46 -38.90 -60.76 -70.91
CA THR A 46 -37.51 -61.19 -71.11
C THR A 46 -36.52 -60.05 -70.81
N LEU A 47 -36.72 -58.87 -71.40
CA LEU A 47 -35.83 -57.72 -71.22
C LEU A 47 -35.92 -57.12 -69.81
N GLN A 48 -37.09 -57.24 -69.17
CA GLN A 48 -37.28 -56.87 -67.77
C GLN A 48 -36.53 -57.81 -66.83
N ALA A 49 -36.53 -59.12 -67.10
CA ALA A 49 -35.76 -60.10 -66.33
C ALA A 49 -34.24 -59.86 -66.43
N GLU A 50 -33.76 -59.35 -67.58
CA GLU A 50 -32.37 -58.89 -67.75
C GLU A 50 -32.07 -57.55 -67.03
N GLY A 51 -33.08 -56.90 -66.44
CA GLY A 51 -32.92 -55.64 -65.72
C GLY A 51 -32.68 -54.43 -66.63
N LEU A 52 -33.02 -54.50 -67.92
CA LEU A 52 -32.85 -53.37 -68.86
C LEU A 52 -33.78 -52.19 -68.53
N PHE A 53 -34.85 -52.41 -67.78
CA PHE A 53 -35.82 -51.38 -67.37
C PHE A 53 -35.64 -50.92 -65.91
N ALA A 54 -34.57 -51.34 -65.23
CA ALA A 54 -34.32 -51.00 -63.83
C ALA A 54 -34.17 -49.48 -63.64
N ALA A 55 -34.89 -48.91 -62.67
CA ALA A 55 -34.85 -47.48 -62.39
C ALA A 55 -33.44 -46.98 -62.01
N GLU A 56 -32.62 -47.84 -61.40
CA GLU A 56 -31.23 -47.58 -61.00
C GLU A 56 -30.29 -47.33 -62.18
N ARG A 57 -30.64 -47.84 -63.37
CA ARG A 57 -29.84 -47.64 -64.60
C ARG A 57 -30.18 -46.32 -65.30
N LYS A 58 -31.29 -45.69 -64.93
CA LYS A 58 -31.76 -44.46 -65.57
C LYS A 58 -30.93 -43.27 -65.09
N ARG A 59 -30.45 -42.47 -66.04
CA ARG A 59 -29.64 -41.27 -65.82
C ARG A 59 -30.55 -40.05 -65.58
N PRO A 60 -30.20 -39.14 -64.66
CA PRO A 60 -30.91 -37.88 -64.52
C PRO A 60 -30.72 -37.01 -65.76
N LEU A 61 -31.77 -36.30 -66.17
CA LEU A 61 -31.68 -35.34 -67.26
C LEU A 61 -30.81 -34.15 -66.85
N PRO A 62 -29.92 -33.64 -67.73
CA PRO A 62 -29.21 -32.41 -67.48
C PRO A 62 -30.20 -31.25 -67.33
N TYR A 63 -30.00 -30.39 -66.34
CA TYR A 63 -30.90 -29.27 -66.10
C TYR A 63 -30.96 -28.30 -67.30
N LEU A 64 -29.85 -28.13 -68.01
CA LEU A 64 -29.75 -27.22 -69.15
C LEU A 64 -28.73 -27.78 -70.17
N PRO A 65 -29.13 -28.70 -71.06
CA PRO A 65 -28.25 -29.23 -72.09
C PRO A 65 -27.80 -28.12 -73.04
N GLU A 66 -26.53 -28.12 -73.45
CA GLU A 66 -26.03 -27.20 -74.48
C GLU A 66 -26.42 -27.71 -75.87
N VAL A 67 -26.28 -29.02 -76.09
CA VAL A 67 -26.56 -29.69 -77.36
C VAL A 67 -27.57 -30.81 -77.15
N ILE A 68 -28.65 -30.78 -77.93
CA ILE A 68 -29.70 -31.80 -77.95
C ILE A 68 -29.62 -32.58 -79.25
N GLY A 69 -29.47 -33.90 -79.17
CA GLY A 69 -29.50 -34.79 -80.32
C GLY A 69 -30.92 -35.28 -80.56
N VAL A 70 -31.44 -35.16 -81.78
CA VAL A 70 -32.79 -35.60 -82.12
C VAL A 70 -32.71 -36.70 -83.17
N VAL A 71 -33.25 -37.87 -82.84
CA VAL A 71 -33.35 -39.03 -83.73
C VAL A 71 -34.77 -39.04 -84.29
N THR A 72 -34.94 -38.53 -85.51
CA THR A 72 -36.23 -38.46 -86.19
C THR A 72 -36.05 -38.25 -87.70
N SER A 73 -37.16 -38.19 -88.45
CA SER A 73 -37.14 -37.85 -89.88
C SER A 73 -36.92 -36.35 -90.09
N PRO A 74 -36.03 -35.93 -91.00
CA PRO A 74 -35.70 -34.51 -91.23
C PRO A 74 -36.84 -33.70 -91.85
N SER A 75 -37.80 -34.36 -92.51
CA SER A 75 -38.89 -33.72 -93.26
C SER A 75 -40.24 -33.68 -92.51
N GLY A 76 -40.33 -34.26 -91.30
CA GLY A 76 -41.58 -34.40 -90.54
C GLY A 76 -42.03 -33.13 -89.80
N ALA A 77 -43.32 -33.07 -89.42
CA ALA A 77 -43.85 -32.04 -88.53
C ALA A 77 -43.21 -32.09 -87.13
N VAL A 78 -42.89 -33.30 -86.67
CA VAL A 78 -42.29 -33.61 -85.37
C VAL A 78 -41.03 -32.79 -85.08
N ILE A 79 -40.08 -32.74 -86.02
CA ILE A 79 -38.84 -31.96 -85.80
C ILE A 79 -39.13 -30.47 -85.75
N ARG A 80 -40.10 -29.98 -86.53
CA ARG A 80 -40.49 -28.55 -86.50
C ARG A 80 -41.15 -28.20 -85.17
N ASP A 81 -41.98 -29.07 -84.63
CA ASP A 81 -42.64 -28.89 -83.33
C ASP A 81 -41.62 -28.85 -82.19
N ILE A 82 -40.64 -29.77 -82.20
CA ILE A 82 -39.53 -29.78 -81.24
C ILE A 82 -38.72 -28.48 -81.34
N LEU A 83 -38.31 -28.08 -82.55
CA LEU A 83 -37.51 -26.88 -82.77
C LEU A 83 -38.26 -25.60 -82.37
N HIS A 84 -39.55 -25.51 -82.70
CA HIS A 84 -40.39 -24.38 -82.31
C HIS A 84 -40.50 -24.30 -80.79
N ARG A 85 -40.77 -25.43 -80.12
CA ARG A 85 -40.93 -25.44 -78.66
C ARG A 85 -39.63 -25.16 -77.92
N LEU A 86 -38.50 -25.67 -78.38
CA LEU A 86 -37.18 -25.31 -77.85
C LEU A 86 -36.90 -23.82 -78.07
N SER A 87 -37.18 -23.28 -79.26
CA SER A 87 -36.96 -21.85 -79.57
C SER A 87 -37.78 -20.92 -78.68
N ASP A 88 -39.03 -21.28 -78.39
CA ASP A 88 -39.93 -20.54 -77.51
C ASP A 88 -39.51 -20.66 -76.03
N ARG A 89 -39.21 -21.87 -75.56
CA ARG A 89 -38.95 -22.14 -74.14
C ARG A 89 -37.52 -21.78 -73.72
N PHE A 90 -36.52 -22.35 -74.38
CA PHE A 90 -35.11 -22.04 -74.19
C PHE A 90 -34.29 -22.51 -75.42
N PRO A 91 -33.88 -21.59 -76.33
CA PRO A 91 -33.14 -21.95 -77.53
C PRO A 91 -31.84 -22.71 -77.22
N ARG A 92 -31.65 -23.85 -77.88
CA ARG A 92 -30.46 -24.72 -77.76
C ARG A 92 -30.01 -25.25 -79.11
N GLN A 93 -28.76 -25.68 -79.19
CA GLN A 93 -28.23 -26.28 -80.40
C GLN A 93 -28.86 -27.67 -80.57
N VAL A 94 -29.41 -27.93 -81.75
CA VAL A 94 -30.03 -29.21 -82.08
C VAL A 94 -29.25 -29.89 -83.19
N VAL A 95 -28.85 -31.15 -82.96
CA VAL A 95 -28.20 -31.99 -83.96
C VAL A 95 -29.18 -33.10 -84.34
N VAL A 96 -29.62 -33.12 -85.59
CA VAL A 96 -30.58 -34.13 -86.07
C VAL A 96 -29.81 -35.28 -86.70
N TRP A 97 -30.07 -36.50 -86.23
CA TRP A 97 -29.66 -37.72 -86.92
C TRP A 97 -30.85 -38.25 -87.73
N PRO A 98 -30.83 -38.14 -89.06
CA PRO A 98 -31.95 -38.53 -89.89
C PRO A 98 -32.13 -40.05 -89.86
N VAL A 99 -33.32 -40.50 -89.49
CA VAL A 99 -33.70 -41.92 -89.51
C VAL A 99 -35.08 -42.11 -90.12
N ALA A 100 -35.31 -43.29 -90.70
CA ALA A 100 -36.63 -43.78 -91.02
C ALA A 100 -37.39 -44.05 -89.72
N VAL A 101 -38.54 -43.40 -89.53
CA VAL A 101 -39.37 -43.50 -88.33
C VAL A 101 -40.50 -44.54 -88.45
N GLN A 102 -40.58 -45.21 -89.60
CA GLN A 102 -41.57 -46.25 -89.91
C GLN A 102 -40.97 -47.26 -90.90
N GLY A 103 -41.59 -48.44 -91.01
CA GLY A 103 -41.15 -49.50 -91.91
C GLY A 103 -40.02 -50.38 -91.35
N LYS A 104 -39.56 -51.35 -92.15
CA LYS A 104 -38.65 -52.42 -91.73
C LYS A 104 -37.26 -51.93 -91.30
N ASP A 105 -36.79 -50.81 -91.85
CA ASP A 105 -35.47 -50.26 -91.53
C ASP A 105 -35.44 -49.41 -90.24
N CYS A 106 -36.60 -49.11 -89.66
CA CYS A 106 -36.73 -48.20 -88.52
C CYS A 106 -35.86 -48.65 -87.33
N ALA A 107 -36.00 -49.91 -86.89
CA ALA A 107 -35.30 -50.43 -85.73
C ALA A 107 -33.76 -50.34 -85.87
N ALA A 108 -33.23 -50.79 -87.02
CA ALA A 108 -31.79 -50.78 -87.27
C ALA A 108 -31.23 -49.35 -87.39
N GLN A 109 -31.97 -48.42 -88.01
CA GLN A 109 -31.54 -47.02 -88.13
C GLN A 109 -31.56 -46.28 -86.80
N VAL A 110 -32.62 -46.44 -85.99
CA VAL A 110 -32.73 -45.82 -84.66
C VAL A 110 -31.62 -46.32 -83.73
N ALA A 111 -31.37 -47.63 -83.69
CA ALA A 111 -30.29 -48.19 -82.87
C ALA A 111 -28.91 -47.65 -83.28
N ARG A 112 -28.63 -47.58 -84.60
CA ARG A 112 -27.39 -46.99 -85.12
C ARG A 112 -27.28 -45.50 -84.81
N ALA A 113 -28.37 -44.75 -84.81
CA ALA A 113 -28.35 -43.34 -84.47
C ALA A 113 -28.01 -43.11 -82.98
N ILE A 114 -28.61 -43.88 -82.08
CA ILE A 114 -28.30 -43.83 -80.64
C ILE A 114 -26.83 -44.20 -80.39
N GLN A 115 -26.36 -45.30 -81.00
CA GLN A 115 -24.97 -45.72 -80.89
C GLN A 115 -24.00 -44.71 -81.52
N GLY A 116 -24.37 -44.15 -82.67
CA GLY A 116 -23.61 -43.13 -83.39
C GLY A 116 -23.38 -41.88 -82.56
N PHE A 117 -24.43 -41.35 -81.92
CA PHE A 117 -24.30 -40.22 -81.00
C PHE A 117 -23.40 -40.53 -79.80
N ASN A 118 -23.48 -41.75 -79.26
CA ASN A 118 -22.62 -42.18 -78.16
C ASN A 118 -21.15 -42.37 -78.57
N ALA A 119 -20.90 -42.69 -79.84
CA ALA A 119 -19.56 -42.88 -80.41
C ALA A 119 -18.89 -41.56 -80.84
N LEU A 120 -19.59 -40.42 -80.81
CA LEU A 120 -19.00 -39.13 -81.19
C LEU A 120 -17.86 -38.75 -80.24
N PRO A 121 -16.67 -38.39 -80.76
CA PRO A 121 -15.55 -37.97 -79.93
C PRO A 121 -15.80 -36.60 -79.30
N ALA A 122 -15.36 -36.42 -78.06
CA ALA A 122 -15.40 -35.12 -77.39
C ALA A 122 -14.49 -34.13 -78.15
N GLY A 123 -15.06 -33.04 -78.68
CA GLY A 123 -14.35 -32.04 -79.50
C GLY A 123 -14.26 -32.34 -80.99
N GLY A 124 -15.04 -33.31 -81.50
CA GLY A 124 -15.18 -33.54 -82.94
C GLY A 124 -15.87 -32.38 -83.69
N PRO A 125 -15.91 -32.43 -85.03
CA PRO A 125 -16.57 -31.42 -85.87
C PRO A 125 -18.08 -31.32 -85.61
N VAL A 126 -18.70 -32.42 -85.16
CA VAL A 126 -20.07 -32.44 -84.67
C VAL A 126 -20.01 -32.59 -83.15
N PRO A 127 -20.60 -31.66 -82.37
CA PRO A 127 -20.58 -31.76 -80.92
C PRO A 127 -21.40 -32.97 -80.46
N ARG A 128 -20.87 -33.67 -79.45
CA ARG A 128 -21.58 -34.76 -78.79
C ARG A 128 -22.77 -34.19 -77.99
N PRO A 129 -24.00 -34.70 -78.17
CA PRO A 129 -25.15 -34.23 -77.39
C PRO A 129 -25.05 -34.54 -75.90
N ASP A 130 -25.61 -33.66 -75.08
CA ASP A 130 -25.80 -33.87 -73.64
C ASP A 130 -27.08 -34.65 -73.34
N LEU A 131 -28.02 -34.63 -74.29
CA LEU A 131 -29.36 -35.21 -74.20
C LEU A 131 -29.81 -35.71 -75.57
N LEU A 132 -30.44 -36.88 -75.61
CA LEU A 132 -31.07 -37.43 -76.80
C LEU A 132 -32.59 -37.40 -76.70
N ILE A 133 -33.25 -37.11 -77.81
CA ILE A 133 -34.68 -37.25 -77.99
C ILE A 133 -34.92 -38.19 -79.17
N VAL A 134 -35.56 -39.33 -78.91
CA VAL A 134 -36.07 -40.20 -79.97
C VAL A 134 -37.54 -39.87 -80.15
N ALA A 135 -37.88 -39.30 -81.30
CA ALA A 135 -39.22 -38.77 -81.51
C ALA A 135 -39.87 -39.29 -82.78
N ARG A 136 -41.15 -39.59 -82.66
CA ARG A 136 -42.05 -39.96 -83.75
C ARG A 136 -43.37 -39.22 -83.59
N GLY A 137 -44.03 -38.93 -84.71
CA GLY A 137 -45.40 -38.40 -84.71
C GLY A 137 -46.41 -39.51 -84.49
N GLY A 138 -47.69 -39.16 -84.43
CA GLY A 138 -48.75 -40.17 -84.36
C GLY A 138 -48.82 -41.09 -85.57
N GLY A 139 -49.46 -42.24 -85.35
CA GLY A 139 -49.78 -43.21 -86.38
C GLY A 139 -50.14 -44.56 -85.78
N SER A 140 -50.27 -45.56 -86.65
CA SER A 140 -50.76 -46.89 -86.30
C SER A 140 -49.79 -47.65 -85.39
N VAL A 141 -50.31 -48.69 -84.71
CA VAL A 141 -49.50 -49.58 -83.84
C VAL A 141 -48.41 -50.29 -84.66
N GLU A 142 -48.71 -50.59 -85.92
CA GLU A 142 -47.83 -51.21 -86.90
C GLU A 142 -46.59 -50.35 -87.16
N ASP A 143 -46.77 -49.03 -87.24
CA ASP A 143 -45.67 -48.09 -87.44
C ASP A 143 -44.82 -47.89 -86.16
N LEU A 144 -45.40 -48.11 -84.96
CA LEU A 144 -44.67 -48.06 -83.69
C LEU A 144 -43.80 -49.30 -83.47
N TRP A 145 -44.02 -50.37 -84.26
CA TRP A 145 -43.41 -51.66 -84.01
C TRP A 145 -41.88 -51.64 -84.05
N GLY A 146 -41.27 -50.81 -84.90
CA GLY A 146 -39.81 -50.65 -84.97
C GLY A 146 -39.17 -50.22 -83.64
N PHE A 147 -39.91 -49.54 -82.77
CA PHE A 147 -39.45 -49.11 -81.44
C PHE A 147 -39.64 -50.18 -80.35
N ASN A 148 -40.34 -51.27 -80.67
CA ASN A 148 -40.50 -52.46 -79.82
C ASN A 148 -39.50 -53.58 -80.16
N GLU A 149 -38.55 -53.32 -81.07
CA GLU A 149 -37.49 -54.26 -81.37
C GLU A 149 -36.38 -54.25 -80.33
N GLU A 150 -35.85 -55.43 -80.06
CA GLU A 150 -34.82 -55.65 -79.04
C GLU A 150 -33.55 -54.82 -79.28
N ILE A 151 -33.16 -54.63 -80.54
CA ILE A 151 -31.97 -53.86 -80.91
C ILE A 151 -32.08 -52.39 -80.46
N VAL A 152 -33.28 -51.80 -80.54
CA VAL A 152 -33.53 -50.41 -80.13
C VAL A 152 -33.52 -50.29 -78.61
N VAL A 153 -34.19 -51.21 -77.92
CA VAL A 153 -34.23 -51.26 -76.45
C VAL A 153 -32.84 -51.39 -75.86
N ARG A 154 -32.03 -52.31 -76.39
CA ARG A 154 -30.64 -52.51 -75.95
C ARG A 154 -29.78 -51.28 -76.24
N ALA A 155 -29.94 -50.63 -77.39
CA ALA A 155 -29.22 -49.40 -77.71
C ALA A 155 -29.59 -48.25 -76.75
N ALA A 156 -30.88 -48.08 -76.44
CA ALA A 156 -31.34 -47.06 -75.49
C ALA A 156 -30.83 -47.33 -74.06
N ALA A 157 -30.97 -48.56 -73.56
CA ALA A 157 -30.52 -48.93 -72.21
C ALA A 157 -28.99 -48.95 -72.03
N ALA A 158 -28.22 -49.03 -73.13
CA ALA A 158 -26.76 -48.91 -73.13
C ALA A 158 -26.27 -47.48 -73.41
N SER A 159 -27.17 -46.52 -73.67
CA SER A 159 -26.79 -45.14 -73.97
C SER A 159 -26.04 -44.50 -72.81
N GLN A 160 -24.96 -43.80 -73.13
CA GLN A 160 -24.21 -43.00 -72.16
C GLN A 160 -24.76 -41.59 -72.02
N ILE A 161 -25.40 -41.03 -73.06
CA ILE A 161 -26.09 -39.76 -72.91
C ILE A 161 -27.57 -40.03 -72.59
N PRO A 162 -28.16 -39.27 -71.63
CA PRO A 162 -29.56 -39.42 -71.26
C PRO A 162 -30.51 -39.36 -72.46
N LEU A 163 -31.56 -40.17 -72.44
CA LEU A 163 -32.49 -40.33 -73.55
C LEU A 163 -33.94 -40.12 -73.11
N ILE A 164 -34.64 -39.24 -73.83
CA ILE A 164 -36.09 -39.04 -73.75
C ILE A 164 -36.74 -39.76 -74.92
N SER A 165 -37.66 -40.67 -74.63
CA SER A 165 -38.50 -41.30 -75.65
C SER A 165 -39.78 -40.49 -75.82
N ALA A 166 -40.13 -40.17 -77.07
CA ALA A 166 -41.29 -39.38 -77.47
C ALA A 166 -41.97 -40.01 -78.71
N VAL A 167 -42.23 -41.30 -78.62
CA VAL A 167 -42.68 -42.14 -79.74
C VAL A 167 -44.18 -42.48 -79.64
N GLY A 168 -44.65 -42.80 -78.43
CA GLY A 168 -46.03 -43.19 -78.17
C GLY A 168 -46.94 -42.02 -77.78
N HIS A 169 -48.25 -42.27 -77.75
CA HIS A 169 -49.25 -41.43 -77.10
C HIS A 169 -49.46 -41.88 -75.65
N GLU A 170 -50.33 -41.21 -74.89
CA GLU A 170 -50.58 -41.54 -73.48
C GLU A 170 -50.88 -43.04 -73.26
N THR A 171 -51.62 -43.69 -74.16
CA THR A 171 -52.02 -45.11 -74.10
C THR A 171 -51.00 -46.09 -74.70
N ASP A 172 -50.21 -45.65 -75.68
CA ASP A 172 -49.42 -46.55 -76.53
C ASP A 172 -47.97 -46.59 -76.04
N THR A 173 -47.72 -47.33 -74.95
CA THR A 173 -46.37 -47.42 -74.37
C THR A 173 -45.53 -48.45 -75.12
N THR A 174 -44.39 -48.02 -75.64
CA THR A 174 -43.43 -48.85 -76.38
C THR A 174 -42.30 -49.35 -75.50
N LEU A 175 -41.56 -50.40 -75.92
CA LEU A 175 -40.45 -50.93 -75.14
C LEU A 175 -39.30 -49.93 -74.97
N ILE A 176 -39.07 -49.05 -75.95
CA ILE A 176 -38.09 -47.95 -75.80
C ILE A 176 -38.47 -46.99 -74.68
N ASP A 177 -39.77 -46.76 -74.43
CA ASP A 177 -40.22 -45.87 -73.34
C ASP A 177 -39.87 -46.42 -71.95
N TYR A 178 -39.81 -47.76 -71.81
CA TYR A 178 -39.36 -48.40 -70.58
C TYR A 178 -37.84 -48.32 -70.43
N ALA A 179 -37.11 -48.44 -71.54
CA ALA A 179 -35.65 -48.40 -71.60
C ALA A 179 -35.07 -46.99 -71.45
N SER A 180 -35.82 -45.95 -71.86
CA SER A 180 -35.38 -44.57 -71.79
C SER A 180 -35.36 -44.03 -70.36
N ASP A 181 -34.56 -42.98 -70.14
CA ASP A 181 -34.44 -42.34 -68.83
C ASP A 181 -35.72 -41.60 -68.45
N LYS A 182 -36.35 -40.99 -69.44
CA LYS A 182 -37.67 -40.37 -69.34
C LYS A 182 -38.54 -40.70 -70.55
N ARG A 183 -39.84 -40.78 -70.30
CA ARG A 183 -40.88 -40.88 -71.32
C ARG A 183 -41.61 -39.55 -71.42
N ALA A 184 -41.77 -39.07 -72.65
CA ALA A 184 -42.61 -37.94 -72.99
C ALA A 184 -43.82 -38.44 -73.80
N PRO A 185 -45.05 -37.99 -73.47
CA PRO A 185 -46.26 -38.42 -74.18
C PRO A 185 -46.39 -37.82 -75.59
N THR A 186 -45.62 -36.76 -75.89
CA THR A 186 -45.61 -36.11 -77.20
C THR A 186 -44.20 -35.58 -77.52
N PRO A 187 -43.86 -35.36 -78.80
CA PRO A 187 -42.61 -34.70 -79.18
C PRO A 187 -42.44 -33.31 -78.57
N THR A 188 -43.52 -32.53 -78.46
CA THR A 188 -43.51 -31.21 -77.80
C THR A 188 -43.24 -31.32 -76.30
N ALA A 189 -43.84 -32.31 -75.62
CA ALA A 189 -43.57 -32.59 -74.21
C ALA A 189 -42.11 -33.02 -73.99
N ALA A 190 -41.48 -33.69 -74.97
CA ALA A 190 -40.07 -34.05 -74.89
C ALA A 190 -39.15 -32.81 -74.91
N ALA A 191 -39.43 -31.87 -75.81
CA ALA A 191 -38.76 -30.57 -75.85
C ALA A 191 -38.97 -29.78 -74.56
N GLU A 192 -40.17 -29.84 -73.99
CA GLU A 192 -40.47 -29.23 -72.71
C GLU A 192 -39.68 -29.86 -71.55
N MET A 193 -39.59 -31.18 -71.47
CA MET A 193 -38.81 -31.86 -70.44
C MET A 193 -37.30 -31.66 -70.58
N ALA A 194 -36.83 -31.37 -71.80
CA ALA A 194 -35.42 -31.19 -72.11
C ALA A 194 -34.82 -29.88 -71.59
N VAL A 195 -35.61 -28.81 -71.50
CA VAL A 195 -35.11 -27.47 -71.16
C VAL A 195 -36.04 -26.72 -70.18
N PRO A 196 -35.49 -25.89 -69.28
CA PRO A 196 -36.26 -25.06 -68.36
C PRO A 196 -36.88 -23.86 -69.10
N VAL A 197 -37.75 -23.09 -68.44
CA VAL A 197 -38.36 -21.88 -69.01
C VAL A 197 -37.36 -20.71 -68.91
N ARG A 198 -36.94 -20.16 -70.06
CA ARG A 198 -35.98 -19.03 -70.11
C ARG A 198 -36.51 -17.79 -69.40
N ALA A 199 -37.80 -17.48 -69.52
CA ALA A 199 -38.42 -16.31 -68.90
C ALA A 199 -38.33 -16.34 -67.36
N GLU A 200 -38.50 -17.52 -66.75
CA GLU A 200 -38.37 -17.70 -65.30
C GLU A 200 -36.93 -17.44 -64.84
N LEU A 201 -35.94 -17.96 -65.58
CA LEU A 201 -34.53 -17.73 -65.28
C LEU A 201 -34.11 -16.26 -65.43
N LEU A 202 -34.64 -15.57 -66.43
CA LEU A 202 -34.43 -14.13 -66.61
C LEU A 202 -35.05 -13.34 -65.44
N GLY A 203 -36.30 -13.66 -65.06
CA GLY A 203 -36.98 -13.05 -63.92
C GLY A 203 -36.22 -13.27 -62.61
N TRP A 204 -35.81 -14.51 -62.35
CA TRP A 204 -35.03 -14.85 -61.16
C TRP A 204 -33.70 -14.07 -61.11
N THR A 205 -32.99 -13.97 -62.24
CA THR A 205 -31.72 -13.23 -62.32
C THR A 205 -31.93 -11.73 -62.07
N ALA A 206 -32.97 -11.14 -62.65
CA ALA A 206 -33.34 -9.74 -62.42
C ALA A 206 -33.66 -9.49 -60.93
N ASP A 207 -34.39 -10.41 -60.30
CA ASP A 207 -34.70 -10.34 -58.86
C ASP A 207 -33.44 -10.41 -57.99
N GLN A 208 -32.49 -11.29 -58.32
CA GLN A 208 -31.21 -11.35 -57.61
C GLN A 208 -30.43 -10.03 -57.77
N GLY A 209 -30.41 -9.45 -58.98
CA GLY A 209 -29.81 -8.15 -59.23
C GLY A 209 -30.45 -7.04 -58.39
N ALA A 210 -31.78 -6.98 -58.35
CA ALA A 210 -32.51 -6.01 -57.55
C ALA A 210 -32.25 -6.19 -56.04
N ARG A 211 -32.16 -7.43 -55.55
CA ARG A 211 -31.78 -7.74 -54.16
C ARG A 211 -30.37 -7.23 -53.85
N LEU A 212 -29.40 -7.48 -54.72
CA LEU A 212 -28.01 -7.06 -54.56
C LEU A 212 -27.90 -5.53 -54.45
N VAL A 213 -28.57 -4.79 -55.34
CA VAL A 213 -28.59 -3.31 -55.32
C VAL A 213 -29.19 -2.77 -54.02
N ARG A 214 -30.31 -3.34 -53.56
CA ARG A 214 -30.94 -2.95 -52.28
C ARG A 214 -30.02 -3.22 -51.09
N ALA A 215 -29.38 -4.37 -51.06
CA ALA A 215 -28.44 -4.72 -49.99
C ALA A 215 -27.23 -3.78 -49.96
N ALA A 216 -26.63 -3.51 -51.12
CA ALA A 216 -25.49 -2.60 -51.24
C ALA A 216 -25.86 -1.17 -50.80
N THR A 217 -26.97 -0.63 -51.31
CA THR A 217 -27.47 0.70 -50.94
C THR A 217 -27.78 0.78 -49.44
N GLY A 218 -28.45 -0.23 -48.90
CA GLY A 218 -28.75 -0.33 -47.46
C GLY A 218 -27.48 -0.35 -46.60
N HIS A 219 -26.48 -1.14 -47.00
CA HIS A 219 -25.20 -1.22 -46.26
C HIS A 219 -24.45 0.11 -46.27
N LEU A 220 -24.34 0.76 -47.43
CA LEU A 220 -23.71 2.09 -47.55
C LEU A 220 -24.47 3.15 -46.76
N GLY A 221 -25.82 3.11 -46.78
CA GLY A 221 -26.66 3.99 -45.98
C GLY A 221 -26.41 3.85 -44.48
N GLN A 222 -26.36 2.61 -43.97
CA GLN A 222 -26.08 2.33 -42.56
C GLN A 222 -24.67 2.78 -42.15
N ARG A 223 -23.66 2.49 -42.98
CA ARG A 223 -22.27 2.93 -42.73
C ARG A 223 -22.16 4.45 -42.72
N GLY A 224 -22.79 5.12 -43.68
CA GLY A 224 -22.84 6.58 -43.74
C GLY A 224 -23.56 7.19 -42.54
N GLN A 225 -24.65 6.60 -42.08
CA GLN A 225 -25.35 7.04 -40.88
C GLN A 225 -24.47 6.87 -39.63
N ARG A 226 -23.84 5.70 -39.47
CA ARG A 226 -22.93 5.43 -38.36
C ARG A 226 -21.77 6.42 -38.31
N LEU A 227 -21.20 6.75 -39.48
CA LEU A 227 -20.15 7.76 -39.58
C LEU A 227 -20.66 9.13 -39.13
N ARG A 228 -21.84 9.57 -39.58
CA ARG A 228 -22.44 10.84 -39.15
C ARG A 228 -22.71 10.87 -37.65
N ASP A 229 -23.19 9.77 -37.07
CA ASP A 229 -23.46 9.68 -35.64
C ASP A 229 -22.17 9.75 -34.81
N LEU A 230 -21.12 9.04 -35.23
CA LEU A 230 -19.80 9.12 -34.60
C LEU A 230 -19.15 10.50 -34.79
N ALA A 231 -19.32 11.11 -35.96
CA ALA A 231 -18.85 12.45 -36.25
C ALA A 231 -19.51 13.51 -35.35
N ARG A 232 -20.78 13.33 -34.96
CA ARG A 232 -21.45 14.21 -33.99
C ARG A 232 -20.88 14.07 -32.57
N ALA A 233 -20.31 12.92 -32.21
CA ALA A 233 -19.69 12.71 -30.91
C ALA A 233 -18.27 13.31 -30.81
N LEU A 234 -17.66 13.69 -31.95
CA LEU A 234 -16.38 14.37 -31.95
C LEU A 234 -16.52 15.79 -31.39
N PRO A 235 -15.68 16.21 -30.43
CA PRO A 235 -15.66 17.58 -29.95
C PRO A 235 -15.39 18.56 -31.10
N ARG A 236 -15.94 19.77 -31.00
CA ARG A 236 -15.61 20.84 -31.94
C ARG A 236 -14.09 21.11 -31.85
N PRO A 237 -13.38 21.33 -32.98
CA PRO A 237 -11.95 21.59 -32.97
C PRO A 237 -11.54 22.74 -32.03
N VAL A 238 -12.39 23.76 -31.91
CA VAL A 238 -12.20 24.89 -30.99
C VAL A 238 -12.18 24.44 -29.53
N SER A 239 -13.09 23.54 -29.13
CA SER A 239 -13.15 23.01 -27.76
C SER A 239 -11.92 22.19 -27.38
N LEU A 240 -11.23 21.58 -28.35
CA LEU A 240 -9.97 20.87 -28.11
C LEU A 240 -8.82 21.81 -27.74
N VAL A 241 -8.85 23.06 -28.23
CA VAL A 241 -7.78 24.04 -27.98
C VAL A 241 -8.10 24.99 -26.82
N GLU A 242 -9.35 25.08 -26.36
CA GLU A 242 -9.75 25.96 -25.25
C GLU A 242 -8.98 25.66 -23.95
N GLY A 243 -8.92 24.39 -23.54
CA GLY A 243 -8.20 24.00 -22.32
C GLY A 243 -6.69 24.31 -22.36
N PRO A 244 -5.96 23.90 -23.43
CA PRO A 244 -4.58 24.31 -23.64
C PRO A 244 -4.38 25.83 -23.69
N ARG A 245 -5.30 26.57 -24.33
CA ARG A 245 -5.25 28.04 -24.41
C ARG A 245 -5.40 28.69 -23.04
N GLN A 246 -6.39 28.26 -22.25
CA GLN A 246 -6.58 28.75 -20.88
C GLN A 246 -5.36 28.47 -19.99
N ARG A 247 -4.71 27.31 -20.15
CA ARG A 247 -3.46 27.00 -19.44
C ARG A 247 -2.32 27.92 -19.86
N LEU A 248 -2.21 28.24 -21.15
CA LEU A 248 -1.21 29.18 -21.66
C LEU A 248 -1.45 30.57 -21.09
N ASP A 249 -2.69 31.05 -21.12
CA ASP A 249 -3.09 32.35 -20.58
C ASP A 249 -2.74 32.45 -19.08
N ALA A 250 -3.10 31.42 -18.30
CA ALA A 250 -2.77 31.37 -16.87
C ALA A 250 -1.25 31.33 -16.61
N ALA A 251 -0.47 30.68 -17.48
CA ALA A 251 0.98 30.68 -17.40
C ALA A 251 1.57 32.05 -17.78
N GLN A 252 1.03 32.71 -18.80
CA GLN A 252 1.40 34.06 -19.23
C GLN A 252 1.14 35.08 -18.11
N ASP A 253 0.01 35.00 -17.41
CA ASP A 253 -0.31 35.90 -16.29
C ASP A 253 0.56 35.67 -15.06
N ARG A 254 0.93 34.41 -14.79
CA ARG A 254 1.74 34.05 -13.61
C ARG A 254 3.22 34.35 -13.81
N LEU A 255 3.73 34.23 -15.04
CA LEU A 255 5.16 34.34 -15.33
C LEU A 255 5.77 35.68 -14.88
N PRO A 256 5.20 36.87 -15.19
CA PRO A 256 5.76 38.14 -14.73
C PRO A 256 5.84 38.23 -13.21
N ARG A 257 4.76 37.83 -12.51
CA ARG A 257 4.73 37.85 -11.03
C ARG A 257 5.77 36.91 -10.43
N ALA A 258 5.93 35.72 -11.00
CA ALA A 258 6.93 34.76 -10.57
C ALA A 258 8.36 35.28 -10.79
N LEU A 259 8.61 35.95 -11.92
CA LEU A 259 9.90 36.59 -12.22
C LEU A 259 10.19 37.73 -11.26
N THR A 260 9.25 38.66 -11.04
CA THR A 260 9.41 39.76 -10.08
C THR A 260 9.65 39.24 -8.67
N ALA A 261 8.81 38.32 -8.18
CA ALA A 261 8.99 37.72 -6.86
C ALA A 261 10.31 36.92 -6.74
N GLY A 262 10.81 36.38 -7.86
CA GLY A 262 12.11 35.72 -7.93
C GLY A 262 13.26 36.73 -7.77
N VAL A 263 13.21 37.85 -8.47
CA VAL A 263 14.17 38.95 -8.37
C VAL A 263 14.16 39.57 -6.97
N GLU A 264 12.98 39.88 -6.43
CA GLU A 264 12.82 40.43 -5.08
C GLU A 264 13.38 39.50 -4.00
N ARG A 265 13.09 38.19 -4.08
CA ARG A 265 13.65 37.21 -3.13
C ARG A 265 15.18 37.15 -3.18
N ARG A 266 15.75 37.15 -4.38
CA ARG A 266 17.22 37.18 -4.57
C ARG A 266 17.81 38.51 -4.08
N GLY A 267 17.16 39.64 -4.36
CA GLY A 267 17.54 40.96 -3.86
C GLY A 267 17.49 41.05 -2.33
N ALA A 268 16.45 40.51 -1.71
CA ALA A 268 16.31 40.44 -0.26
C ALA A 268 17.35 39.52 0.37
N ALA A 269 17.65 38.37 -0.25
CA ALA A 269 18.74 37.48 0.20
C ALA A 269 20.09 38.19 0.14
N LEU A 270 20.39 38.86 -0.99
CA LEU A 270 21.59 39.66 -1.15
C LEU A 270 21.66 40.78 -0.09
N ALA A 271 20.56 41.52 0.13
CA ALA A 271 20.49 42.59 1.13
C ALA A 271 20.70 42.07 2.56
N ARG A 272 20.20 40.88 2.91
CA ARG A 272 20.49 40.26 4.21
C ARG A 272 21.96 39.92 4.37
N THR A 273 22.59 39.33 3.34
CA THR A 273 24.02 39.00 3.38
C THR A 273 24.92 40.24 3.36
N ALA A 274 24.58 41.25 2.55
CA ALA A 274 25.33 42.50 2.41
C ALA A 274 25.08 43.46 3.58
N GLY A 275 23.95 43.33 4.29
CA GLY A 275 23.61 44.14 5.46
C GLY A 275 24.67 44.05 6.56
N GLY A 276 25.31 42.88 6.73
CA GLY A 276 26.41 42.66 7.66
C GLY A 276 27.72 43.36 7.28
N LEU A 277 27.87 43.79 6.02
CA LEU A 277 29.10 44.36 5.48
C LEU A 277 29.00 45.87 5.21
N ARG A 278 27.97 46.54 5.75
CA ARG A 278 27.81 47.98 5.57
C ARG A 278 28.96 48.73 6.28
N PRO A 279 29.65 49.67 5.60
CA PRO A 279 30.74 50.45 6.20
C PRO A 279 30.33 51.16 7.51
N ALA A 280 29.07 51.61 7.60
CA ALA A 280 28.55 52.24 8.81
C ALA A 280 28.49 51.30 10.03
N MET A 281 28.16 50.02 9.85
CA MET A 281 28.18 49.05 10.95
C MET A 281 29.62 48.72 11.36
N LEU A 282 30.53 48.56 10.41
CA LEU A 282 31.95 48.32 10.71
C LEU A 282 32.57 49.53 11.45
N LEU A 283 32.22 50.75 11.05
CA LEU A 283 32.61 51.97 11.76
C LEU A 283 31.95 52.09 13.14
N GLY A 284 30.70 51.63 13.29
CA GLY A 284 30.02 51.57 14.59
C GLY A 284 30.69 50.60 15.56
N LEU A 285 30.94 49.37 15.13
CA LEU A 285 31.60 48.33 15.94
C LEU A 285 33.01 48.74 16.36
N THR A 286 33.78 49.36 15.45
CA THR A 286 35.13 49.87 15.78
C THR A 286 35.08 51.05 16.74
N ARG A 287 34.11 51.96 16.62
CA ARG A 287 33.88 53.04 17.59
C ARG A 287 33.49 52.51 18.96
N GLU A 288 32.59 51.54 19.03
CA GLU A 288 32.15 50.94 20.30
C GLU A 288 33.31 50.20 20.98
N ALA A 289 34.10 49.43 20.23
CA ALA A 289 35.32 48.79 20.76
C ALA A 289 36.32 49.84 21.29
N ARG A 290 36.50 50.95 20.58
CA ARG A 290 37.38 52.05 21.00
C ARG A 290 36.87 52.74 22.26
N GLN A 291 35.57 52.96 22.37
CA GLN A 291 34.93 53.53 23.57
C GLN A 291 35.06 52.59 24.77
N LYS A 292 34.85 51.28 24.60
CA LYS A 292 35.07 50.28 25.66
C LYS A 292 36.52 50.27 26.14
N TRP A 293 37.48 50.35 25.22
CA TRP A 293 38.91 50.43 25.55
C TRP A 293 39.24 51.72 26.32
N GLN A 294 38.79 52.88 25.84
CA GLN A 294 38.98 54.16 26.52
C GLN A 294 38.34 54.18 27.91
N ALA A 295 37.11 53.71 28.04
CA ALA A 295 36.41 53.67 29.31
C ALA A 295 37.06 52.70 30.31
N SER A 296 37.70 51.64 29.82
CA SER A 296 38.50 50.73 30.67
C SER A 296 39.81 51.38 31.09
N GLY A 297 40.49 52.11 30.18
CA GLY A 297 41.69 52.89 30.47
C GLY A 297 41.47 53.95 31.54
N VAL A 298 40.38 54.73 31.43
CA VAL A 298 40.01 55.77 32.42
C VAL A 298 39.71 55.15 33.79
N ARG A 299 39.17 53.92 33.84
CA ARG A 299 38.84 53.24 35.10
C ARG A 299 40.03 52.53 35.76
N LEU A 300 41.08 52.23 35.00
CA LEU A 300 42.25 51.48 35.48
C LEU A 300 43.03 52.25 36.56
N LEU A 301 43.37 53.51 36.29
CA LEU A 301 44.17 54.33 37.21
C LEU A 301 43.46 54.55 38.56
N PRO A 302 42.18 54.97 38.62
CA PRO A 302 41.45 55.09 39.89
C PRO A 302 41.28 53.75 40.61
N ALA A 303 41.13 52.63 39.88
CA ALA A 303 41.02 51.31 40.50
C ALA A 303 42.35 50.87 41.15
N LEU A 304 43.48 51.09 40.48
CA LEU A 304 44.81 50.85 41.02
C LEU A 304 45.10 51.74 42.23
N GLN A 305 44.70 53.02 42.18
CA GLN A 305 44.79 53.94 43.32
C GLN A 305 43.97 53.46 44.51
N ARG A 306 42.70 53.08 44.30
CA ARG A 306 41.85 52.51 45.36
C ARG A 306 42.44 51.25 45.97
N LEU A 307 42.99 50.35 45.14
CA LEU A 307 43.64 49.13 45.61
C LEU A 307 44.88 49.46 46.46
N THR A 308 45.67 50.44 46.03
CA THR A 308 46.88 50.86 46.75
C THR A 308 46.54 51.49 48.10
N ILE A 309 45.55 52.40 48.14
CA ILE A 309 45.05 53.00 49.38
C ILE A 309 44.49 51.92 50.31
N SER A 310 43.67 51.01 49.81
CA SER A 310 43.13 49.90 50.61
C SER A 310 44.25 49.02 51.19
N ARG A 311 45.29 48.72 50.42
CA ARG A 311 46.45 47.96 50.90
C ARG A 311 47.27 48.72 51.95
N GLN A 312 47.43 50.04 51.77
CA GLN A 312 48.08 50.91 52.76
C GLN A 312 47.29 50.97 54.07
N GLU A 313 45.96 51.12 54.01
CA GLU A 313 45.10 51.07 55.19
C GLU A 313 45.15 49.71 55.90
N MET A 314 45.13 48.60 55.15
CA MET A 314 45.27 47.26 55.74
C MET A 314 46.63 47.08 56.43
N LEU A 315 47.70 47.62 55.85
CA LEU A 315 49.03 47.63 56.45
C LEU A 315 49.03 48.49 57.73
N ALA A 316 48.46 49.70 57.68
CA ALA A 316 48.35 50.60 58.83
C ALA A 316 47.58 49.96 59.99
N ARG A 317 46.42 49.34 59.71
CA ARG A 317 45.64 48.61 60.73
C ARG A 317 46.40 47.43 61.34
N ARG A 318 47.30 46.78 60.59
CA ARG A 318 48.18 45.72 61.13
C ARG A 318 49.36 46.31 61.91
N ALA A 319 49.90 47.45 61.50
CA ALA A 319 50.96 48.17 62.20
C ALA A 319 50.47 48.75 63.55
N ASP A 320 49.24 49.28 63.62
CA ASP A 320 48.63 49.78 64.85
C ASP A 320 48.44 48.69 65.90
N ARG A 321 48.23 47.43 65.48
CA ARG A 321 48.16 46.27 66.38
C ARG A 321 49.52 45.86 66.95
N LEU A 322 50.62 46.33 66.36
CA LEU A 322 51.99 46.09 66.82
C LEU A 322 52.54 47.27 67.64
N ASN A 323 51.67 48.17 68.12
CA ASN A 323 52.10 49.30 68.92
C ASN A 323 52.47 48.87 70.36
N ALA A 324 53.76 48.96 70.70
CA ALA A 324 54.30 48.63 72.02
C ALA A 324 54.05 49.71 73.10
N ALA A 325 53.50 50.87 72.73
CA ALA A 325 53.23 51.98 73.65
C ALA A 325 52.29 51.62 74.83
N PRO A 326 51.12 50.99 74.63
CA PRO A 326 50.24 50.60 75.75
C PRO A 326 50.88 49.57 76.69
N LEU A 327 51.72 48.66 76.20
CA LEU A 327 52.48 47.72 77.03
C LEU A 327 53.54 48.43 77.89
N ARG A 328 54.25 49.43 77.32
CA ARG A 328 55.22 50.25 78.06
C ARG A 328 54.58 51.07 79.16
N GLU A 329 53.42 51.69 78.90
CA GLU A 329 52.71 52.45 79.94
C GLU A 329 52.12 51.55 81.02
N ARG A 330 51.64 50.35 80.68
CA ARG A 330 51.21 49.36 81.67
C ARG A 330 52.38 48.93 82.57
N LEU A 331 53.54 48.61 82.01
CA LEU A 331 54.75 48.26 82.77
C LEU A 331 55.19 49.39 83.72
N LYS A 332 55.19 50.65 83.27
CA LYS A 332 55.49 51.81 84.14
C LYS A 332 54.48 51.98 85.28
N ARG A 333 53.21 51.63 85.06
CA ARG A 333 52.17 51.69 86.10
C ARG A 333 52.37 50.58 87.13
N GLU A 334 52.58 49.34 86.68
CA GLU A 334 52.84 48.20 87.58
C GLU A 334 54.12 48.42 88.41
N ALA A 335 55.19 48.97 87.82
CA ALA A 335 56.41 49.30 88.54
C ALA A 335 56.18 50.33 89.68
N ARG A 336 55.31 51.32 89.45
CA ARG A 336 54.93 52.30 90.48
C ARG A 336 54.09 51.68 91.60
N GLU A 337 53.18 50.77 91.25
CA GLU A 337 52.39 49.97 92.20
C GLU A 337 53.30 49.15 93.13
N VAL A 338 54.27 48.42 92.55
CA VAL A 338 55.26 47.63 93.31
C VAL A 338 56.07 48.51 94.25
N MET A 339 56.58 49.66 93.79
CA MET A 339 57.32 50.58 94.66
C MET A 339 56.46 51.10 95.82
N ARG A 340 55.19 51.46 95.55
CA ARG A 340 54.26 51.91 96.59
C ARG A 340 53.96 50.82 97.62
N LEU A 341 53.77 49.57 97.18
CA LEU A 341 53.53 48.45 98.08
C LEU A 341 54.77 48.11 98.92
N SER A 342 55.97 48.19 98.34
CA SER A 342 57.23 47.99 99.06
C SER A 342 57.41 49.02 100.17
N ALA A 343 57.22 50.32 99.88
CA ALA A 343 57.35 51.38 100.88
C ALA A 343 56.36 51.21 102.05
N ARG A 344 55.11 50.79 101.76
CA ARG A 344 54.11 50.51 102.81
C ARG A 344 54.50 49.31 103.67
N LEU A 345 55.15 48.31 103.09
CA LEU A 345 55.62 47.13 103.81
C LEU A 345 56.77 47.49 104.77
N ASP A 346 57.71 48.31 104.31
CA ASP A 346 58.82 48.82 105.12
C ASP A 346 58.30 49.63 106.33
N GLU A 347 57.35 50.55 106.11
CA GLU A 347 56.73 51.32 107.20
C GLU A 347 55.94 50.46 108.20
N ALA A 348 55.25 49.42 107.71
CA ALA A 348 54.53 48.49 108.58
C ALA A 348 55.50 47.66 109.44
N PHE A 349 56.62 47.22 108.84
CA PHE A 349 57.66 46.46 109.53
C PHE A 349 58.36 47.30 110.60
N ALA A 350 58.70 48.56 110.30
CA ALA A 350 59.28 49.50 111.26
C ALA A 350 58.35 49.76 112.45
N ARG A 351 57.04 49.95 112.21
CA ARG A 351 56.06 50.13 113.29
C ARG A 351 55.92 48.89 114.18
N ALA A 352 55.84 47.70 113.59
CA ALA A 352 55.68 46.46 114.34
C ALA A 352 56.89 46.14 115.22
N THR A 353 58.10 46.43 114.74
CA THR A 353 59.35 46.24 115.50
C THR A 353 59.49 47.26 116.63
N GLY A 354 59.09 48.52 116.41
CA GLY A 354 59.04 49.55 117.47
C GLY A 354 58.14 49.14 118.64
N ALA A 355 56.88 48.76 118.37
CA ALA A 355 55.92 48.38 119.41
C ALA A 355 56.36 47.18 120.25
N ARG A 356 57.06 46.20 119.65
CA ARG A 356 57.61 45.04 120.39
C ARG A 356 58.73 45.46 121.35
N ARG A 357 59.56 46.42 120.96
CA ARG A 357 60.69 46.91 121.77
C ARG A 357 60.19 47.67 123.01
N GLU A 358 59.15 48.50 122.88
CA GLU A 358 58.52 49.17 124.02
C GLU A 358 57.90 48.19 125.03
N ARG A 359 57.25 47.13 124.52
CA ARG A 359 56.64 46.08 125.37
C ARG A 359 57.66 45.34 126.21
N LEU A 360 58.83 45.05 125.65
CA LEU A 360 59.96 44.42 126.36
C LEU A 360 60.45 45.29 127.52
N HIS A 361 60.60 46.60 127.30
CA HIS A 361 61.00 47.54 128.35
C HIS A 361 59.96 47.71 129.47
N ALA A 362 58.68 47.51 129.19
CA ALA A 362 57.63 47.55 130.21
C ALA A 362 57.64 46.29 131.10
N LEU A 363 57.87 45.11 130.50
CA LEU A 363 57.90 43.83 131.23
C LEU A 363 59.09 43.74 132.19
N ASP A 364 60.25 44.30 131.83
CA ASP A 364 61.44 44.27 132.67
C ASP A 364 61.24 45.07 133.98
N ARG A 365 60.55 46.21 133.89
CA ARG A 365 60.19 47.04 135.07
C ARG A 365 59.24 46.33 136.05
N LEU A 366 58.36 45.46 135.56
CA LEU A 366 57.47 44.65 136.40
C LEU A 366 58.20 43.54 137.16
N ARG A 367 59.27 42.98 136.57
CA ARG A 367 60.07 41.91 137.19
C ARG A 367 60.74 42.38 138.48
N GLU A 368 61.25 43.60 138.49
CA GLU A 368 62.00 44.15 139.64
C GLU A 368 61.11 44.45 140.84
N THR A 369 59.81 44.68 140.64
CA THR A 369 58.88 45.08 141.71
C THR A 369 58.23 43.91 142.45
N MET A 370 58.19 42.70 141.89
CA MET A 370 57.49 41.53 142.48
C MET A 370 58.38 40.49 143.18
N GLY A 371 59.70 40.71 143.29
CA GLY A 371 60.62 39.74 143.91
C GLY A 371 60.65 39.76 145.45
N TYR A 372 60.63 38.59 146.10
CA TYR A 372 60.56 38.46 147.57
C TYR A 372 61.78 39.02 148.35
N ARG A 373 62.90 39.30 147.67
CA ARG A 373 64.03 40.01 148.28
C ARG A 373 63.65 41.43 148.70
N ALA A 374 62.74 42.07 147.98
CA ALA A 374 62.19 43.37 148.37
C ALA A 374 61.28 43.29 149.60
N THR A 375 60.63 42.15 149.86
CA THR A 375 59.80 41.95 151.06
C THR A 375 60.63 41.61 152.31
N LEU A 376 61.76 40.88 152.20
CA LEU A 376 62.70 40.72 153.31
C LEU A 376 63.34 42.06 153.73
N ALA A 377 63.68 42.92 152.77
CA ALA A 377 64.19 44.28 153.04
C ALA A 377 63.17 45.19 153.76
N ARG A 378 61.90 44.79 153.85
CA ARG A 378 60.84 45.48 154.61
C ARG A 378 60.67 44.99 156.05
N GLY A 379 61.52 44.07 156.54
CA GLY A 379 61.57 43.73 157.97
C GLY A 379 60.61 42.62 158.41
N TYR A 380 60.24 41.70 157.52
CA TYR A 380 59.45 40.51 157.85
C TYR A 380 60.37 39.33 158.13
N ALA A 381 60.04 38.53 159.16
CA ALA A 381 60.80 37.34 159.53
C ALA A 381 60.04 36.06 159.17
N VAL A 382 60.75 35.07 158.63
CA VAL A 382 60.20 33.80 158.18
C VAL A 382 60.36 32.76 159.30
N VAL A 383 59.25 32.23 159.81
CA VAL A 383 59.24 31.26 160.92
C VAL A 383 59.18 29.82 160.41
N ARG A 384 60.05 28.95 160.91
CA ARG A 384 60.14 27.52 160.57
C ARG A 384 60.21 26.65 161.83
N ALA A 385 59.65 25.44 161.78
CA ALA A 385 59.87 24.36 162.76
C ALA A 385 60.27 23.11 162.00
N GLU A 386 61.36 22.44 162.39
CA GLU A 386 61.92 21.25 161.71
C GLU A 386 62.06 21.39 160.18
N GLY A 387 62.32 22.62 159.69
CA GLY A 387 62.48 22.92 158.27
C GLY A 387 61.20 23.22 157.48
N GLN A 388 60.00 23.11 158.09
CA GLN A 388 58.73 23.47 157.46
C GLN A 388 58.21 24.83 157.92
N LEU A 389 57.51 25.53 157.00
CA LEU A 389 57.01 26.88 157.24
C LEU A 389 55.82 26.82 158.20
N VAL A 390 55.96 27.49 159.34
CA VAL A 390 54.90 27.55 160.35
C VAL A 390 54.11 28.83 160.13
N THR A 391 52.86 28.69 159.68
CA THR A 391 51.99 29.83 159.35
C THR A 391 50.87 30.04 160.37
N THR A 392 50.67 29.09 161.28
CA THR A 392 49.56 29.09 162.23
C THR A 392 50.04 28.89 163.67
N ALA A 393 49.42 29.58 164.62
CA ALA A 393 49.78 29.52 166.05
C ALA A 393 49.59 28.12 166.65
N ALA A 394 48.70 27.31 166.07
CA ALA A 394 48.50 25.91 166.46
C ALA A 394 49.75 25.05 166.16
N GLN A 395 50.32 25.19 164.96
CA GLN A 395 51.55 24.48 164.56
C GLN A 395 52.78 24.96 165.34
N ALA A 396 52.78 26.20 165.82
CA ALA A 396 53.84 26.74 166.66
C ALA A 396 53.78 26.22 168.11
N ALA A 397 52.61 25.82 168.61
CA ALA A 397 52.43 25.35 170.00
C ALA A 397 52.78 23.85 170.18
N GLU A 398 52.69 23.05 169.11
CA GLU A 398 53.09 21.63 169.11
C GLU A 398 54.59 21.43 168.93
N ALA A 399 55.29 22.41 168.35
CA ALA A 399 56.71 22.31 168.09
C ALA A 399 57.53 22.58 169.37
N GLY A 400 58.35 21.61 169.75
CA GLY A 400 59.27 21.76 170.89
C GLY A 400 60.34 22.84 170.72
N LEU A 401 60.59 23.36 169.50
CA LEU A 401 61.56 24.44 169.19
C LEU A 401 61.19 25.14 167.86
N LEU A 402 61.15 26.48 167.80
CA LEU A 402 60.87 27.31 166.61
C LEU A 402 62.10 28.11 166.17
N GLU A 403 62.39 28.18 164.86
CA GLU A 403 63.42 29.06 164.26
C GLU A 403 62.78 30.24 163.51
N ILE A 404 63.22 31.47 163.78
CA ILE A 404 62.75 32.70 163.13
C ILE A 404 63.90 33.32 162.34
N GLU A 405 63.74 33.52 161.01
CA GLU A 405 64.73 34.11 160.10
C GLU A 405 64.41 35.56 159.75
N PHE A 406 65.26 36.49 160.16
CA PHE A 406 65.25 37.90 159.78
C PHE A 406 66.10 38.14 158.52
N ALA A 407 66.11 39.39 158.02
CA ALA A 407 66.93 39.77 156.87
C ALA A 407 68.45 39.56 157.10
N ASP A 408 68.87 39.37 158.35
CA ASP A 408 70.26 39.32 158.82
C ASP A 408 70.63 38.03 159.61
N ALA A 409 69.75 37.48 160.44
CA ALA A 409 70.07 36.31 161.28
C ALA A 409 68.87 35.39 161.62
N ARG A 410 69.16 34.19 162.14
CA ARG A 410 68.17 33.18 162.56
C ARG A 410 68.25 32.91 164.07
N LEU A 411 67.11 32.85 164.77
CA LEU A 411 67.02 32.73 166.24
C LEU A 411 66.03 31.62 166.66
N ALA A 412 66.36 30.88 167.73
CA ALA A 412 65.57 29.77 168.26
C ALA A 412 64.69 30.18 169.47
N ALA A 413 63.44 29.70 169.53
CA ALA A 413 62.44 30.03 170.56
C ALA A 413 61.64 28.80 171.04
N LEU A 414 61.24 28.78 172.32
CA LEU A 414 60.50 27.70 173.01
C LEU A 414 59.08 28.15 173.42
N PRO A 415 58.00 27.36 173.21
CA PRO A 415 56.63 27.74 173.63
C PRO A 415 56.30 27.35 175.09
N SER A 416 55.88 28.31 175.92
CA SER A 416 55.32 28.08 177.28
C SER A 416 53.94 28.73 177.39
N ALA A 417 52.96 27.93 177.80
CA ALA A 417 51.56 28.34 177.86
C ALA A 417 51.23 28.95 179.22
N THR A 418 51.44 30.26 179.39
CA THR A 418 50.57 31.21 180.11
C THR A 418 50.97 32.63 179.69
N THR A 419 49.97 33.48 179.51
CA THR A 419 50.01 34.89 179.11
C THR A 419 51.16 35.71 179.67
N ALA A 420 51.85 36.48 178.83
CA ALA A 420 52.17 37.90 179.11
C ALA A 420 52.93 38.59 177.95
N SER A 421 52.52 39.84 177.73
CA SER A 421 53.06 40.93 176.91
C SER A 421 54.57 41.19 177.02
N ALA A 422 55.23 41.70 175.96
CA ALA A 422 55.88 43.04 175.91
C ALA A 422 57.01 43.27 174.86
N ALA A 423 56.82 44.33 174.03
CA ALA A 423 57.74 45.48 173.73
C ALA A 423 58.97 45.36 172.74
N PRO A 424 59.57 46.50 172.22
CA PRO A 424 59.62 46.86 170.78
C PRO A 424 61.02 47.30 170.23
N ARG A 425 61.11 47.84 168.97
CA ARG A 425 62.17 48.65 168.28
C ARG A 425 62.79 47.94 167.04
N GLY A 426 63.24 48.56 165.94
CA GLY A 426 63.35 49.96 165.49
C GLY A 426 64.13 50.00 164.14
N ARG A 427 63.68 50.87 163.20
CA ARG A 427 64.19 51.11 161.83
C ARG A 427 65.65 51.61 161.73
N LYS A 428 66.23 51.57 160.51
CA LYS A 428 67.15 52.60 159.95
C LYS A 428 67.35 52.50 158.42
N SER A 429 68.09 53.45 157.84
CA SER A 429 67.79 54.22 156.63
C SER A 429 69.01 54.57 155.75
N ALA A 430 68.74 54.95 154.49
CA ALA A 430 69.36 56.03 153.67
C ALA A 430 70.82 55.93 153.14
N LYS A 431 71.02 56.36 151.87
CA LYS A 431 71.79 57.58 151.50
C LYS A 431 71.75 57.87 149.99
N SER A 432 72.12 59.11 149.66
CA SER A 432 71.89 59.92 148.44
C SER A 432 73.18 60.25 147.66
N GLU A 433 72.97 60.96 146.53
CA GLU A 433 73.86 61.89 145.77
C GLU A 433 74.65 61.37 144.55
N PRO A 434 75.03 62.24 143.57
CA PRO A 434 74.93 63.73 143.47
C PRO A 434 74.31 64.31 142.14
N PRO A 435 74.29 65.65 141.90
CA PRO A 435 73.61 66.38 140.78
C PRO A 435 74.59 66.99 139.71
N PRO A 436 74.25 68.03 138.91
CA PRO A 436 73.75 68.01 137.51
C PRO A 436 74.68 68.72 136.47
N GLU A 437 74.38 68.69 135.15
CA GLU A 437 74.53 69.86 134.22
C GLU A 437 73.98 69.63 132.79
N GLN A 438 73.76 70.74 132.10
CA GLN A 438 72.82 71.02 131.01
C GLN A 438 73.54 71.76 129.87
N GLY A 439 73.14 71.56 128.61
CA GLY A 439 73.47 72.41 127.46
C GLY A 439 73.32 71.64 126.14
N THR A 440 72.59 72.06 125.10
CA THR A 440 71.90 73.32 124.79
C THR A 440 70.87 73.04 123.66
N LEU A 441 69.82 73.86 123.60
CA LEU A 441 68.68 73.90 122.65
C LEU A 441 69.07 73.86 121.15
N LEU A 442 68.26 73.29 120.25
CA LEU A 442 66.93 73.73 119.79
C LEU A 442 65.88 72.61 119.70
#